data_AF-A0A7X1IYY2-F1
#
_entry.id   AF-A0A7X1IYY2-F1
#
_cell.length_a   1.000
_cell.length_b   1.000
_cell.length_c   1.000
_cell.angle_alpha   90.00
_cell.angle_beta   90.00
_cell.angle_gamma   90.00
#
_symmetry.space_group_name_H-M   'P 1'
#
loop_
_entity.id
_entity.type
_entity.pdbx_description
1 polymer ?
#
loop_
_entity_poly.entity_id
_entity_poly.type
_entity_poly.pdbx_seq_one_letter_code
_entity_poly.pdbx_strand_id
1 'polypeptide(L)'
;MTTTAEMRLRHIVEQTALKLTDADGRFHKRQLTDAVREQIAREDLDPHVKAAALDKLAQSLVTGFGEQRNPRRHSRTGRFFHPEYVFKLGNGVWVWMNRATDSDVVQWRRLSRNNRTRIDQADNEIQDYADEVLDAFRAHRDVVYLGDLERVVFGWTEDDADQGDLFGS
;
A
#
# COMPACT_ATOMS: atom_id res chain seq x y z
N MET A 1 2.57 -3.92 -21.59
CA MET A 1 1.99 -3.56 -22.90
C MET A 1 0.78 -2.69 -22.61
N THR A 2 0.75 -1.45 -23.09
CA THR A 2 -0.38 -0.54 -22.89
C THR A 2 -1.57 -1.05 -23.68
N THR A 3 -2.72 -1.25 -23.03
CA THR A 3 -3.91 -1.75 -23.74
C THR A 3 -4.52 -0.65 -24.63
N THR A 4 -5.30 -1.04 -25.64
CA THR A 4 -6.01 -0.08 -26.51
C THR A 4 -6.92 0.85 -25.69
N ALA A 5 -7.54 0.36 -24.64
CA ALA A 5 -8.37 1.15 -23.73
C ALA A 5 -7.54 2.16 -22.92
N GLU A 6 -6.36 1.79 -22.45
CA GLU A 6 -5.47 2.72 -21.75
C GLU A 6 -4.96 3.85 -22.64
N MET A 7 -4.63 3.55 -23.90
CA MET A 7 -4.27 4.58 -24.88
C MET A 7 -5.44 5.54 -25.13
N ARG A 8 -6.68 5.02 -25.19
CA ARG A 8 -7.89 5.84 -25.33
C ARG A 8 -8.13 6.73 -24.11
N LEU A 9 -7.97 6.22 -22.89
CA LEU A 9 -8.08 7.02 -21.66
C LEU A 9 -7.02 8.13 -21.61
N ARG A 10 -5.77 7.81 -21.98
CA ARG A 10 -4.70 8.81 -22.07
C ARG A 10 -5.03 9.89 -23.10
N HIS A 11 -5.51 9.49 -24.27
CA HIS A 11 -5.92 10.43 -25.31
C HIS A 11 -7.07 11.32 -24.85
N ILE A 12 -8.06 10.79 -24.11
CA ILE A 12 -9.11 11.58 -23.48
C ILE A 12 -8.49 12.67 -22.59
N VAL A 13 -7.61 12.30 -21.65
CA VAL A 13 -6.95 13.26 -20.75
C VAL A 13 -6.19 14.34 -21.52
N GLU A 14 -5.39 13.95 -22.53
CA GLU A 14 -4.62 14.89 -23.34
C GLU A 14 -5.53 15.86 -24.10
N GLN A 15 -6.61 15.38 -24.73
CA GLN A 15 -7.56 16.22 -25.44
C GLN A 15 -8.34 17.15 -24.49
N THR A 16 -8.71 16.70 -23.30
CA THR A 16 -9.36 17.55 -22.30
C THR A 16 -8.40 18.63 -21.80
N ALA A 17 -7.14 18.27 -21.53
CA ALA A 17 -6.12 19.24 -21.12
C ALA A 17 -5.94 20.33 -22.16
N LEU A 18 -5.71 19.95 -23.43
CA LEU A 18 -5.57 20.90 -24.54
C LEU A 18 -6.76 21.87 -24.67
N LYS A 19 -7.98 21.42 -24.39
CA LYS A 19 -9.19 22.26 -24.45
C LYS A 19 -9.32 23.23 -23.27
N LEU A 20 -8.80 22.87 -22.11
CA LEU A 20 -8.86 23.70 -20.90
C LEU A 20 -7.66 24.65 -20.78
N THR A 21 -6.59 24.37 -21.52
CA THR A 21 -5.40 25.20 -21.56
C THR A 21 -5.72 26.60 -22.10
N ASP A 22 -5.38 27.62 -21.32
CA ASP A 22 -5.53 29.02 -21.71
C ASP A 22 -4.43 29.48 -22.69
N ALA A 23 -4.48 30.75 -23.10
CA ALA A 23 -3.53 31.35 -24.04
C ALA A 23 -2.08 31.36 -23.52
N ASP A 24 -1.87 31.28 -22.20
CA ASP A 24 -0.56 31.24 -21.55
C ASP A 24 -0.07 29.80 -21.32
N GLY A 25 -0.82 28.79 -21.77
CA GLY A 25 -0.46 27.38 -21.60
C GLY A 25 -0.83 26.79 -20.24
N ARG A 26 -1.71 27.42 -19.46
CA ARG A 26 -2.07 27.00 -18.10
C ARG A 26 -3.44 26.33 -18.07
N PHE A 27 -3.60 25.34 -17.20
CA PHE A 27 -4.89 24.74 -16.83
C PHE A 27 -4.85 24.28 -15.38
N HIS A 28 -6.00 24.28 -14.70
CA HIS A 28 -6.07 23.84 -13.32
C HIS A 28 -6.31 22.33 -13.22
N LYS A 29 -5.50 21.63 -12.42
CA LYS A 29 -5.62 20.18 -12.18
C LYS A 29 -7.04 19.75 -11.77
N ARG A 30 -7.71 20.53 -10.91
CA ARG A 30 -9.07 20.24 -10.46
C ARG A 30 -10.07 20.28 -11.62
N GLN A 31 -10.02 21.33 -12.44
CA GLN A 31 -10.87 21.48 -13.63
C GLN A 31 -10.62 20.36 -14.64
N LEU A 32 -9.35 19.98 -14.87
CA LEU A 32 -9.01 18.85 -15.73
C LEU A 32 -9.59 17.53 -15.19
N THR A 33 -9.51 17.32 -13.88
CA THR A 33 -10.06 16.11 -13.24
C THR A 33 -11.58 16.03 -13.43
N ASP A 34 -12.27 17.14 -13.19
CA ASP A 34 -13.73 17.21 -13.32
C ASP A 34 -14.16 17.00 -14.78
N ALA A 35 -13.51 17.66 -15.73
CA ALA A 35 -13.83 17.52 -17.16
C ALA A 35 -13.51 16.11 -17.73
N VAL A 36 -12.42 15.48 -17.28
CA VAL A 36 -12.10 14.08 -17.67
C VAL A 36 -13.15 13.14 -17.10
N ARG A 37 -13.58 13.33 -15.84
CA ARG A 37 -14.65 12.54 -15.24
C ARG A 37 -15.95 12.65 -16.03
N GLU A 38 -16.35 13.86 -16.41
CA GLU A 38 -17.53 14.08 -17.25
C GLU A 38 -17.40 13.37 -18.60
N GLN A 39 -16.22 13.42 -19.23
CA GLN A 39 -15.98 12.77 -20.51
C GLN A 39 -16.01 11.23 -20.41
N ILE A 40 -15.55 10.66 -19.30
CA ILE A 40 -15.62 9.20 -19.04
C ILE A 40 -17.06 8.75 -18.72
N ALA A 41 -17.85 9.61 -18.07
CA ALA A 41 -19.22 9.31 -17.66
C ALA A 41 -20.24 9.29 -18.81
N ARG A 42 -19.87 9.75 -20.01
CA ARG A 42 -20.78 9.82 -21.17
C ARG A 42 -21.31 8.43 -21.53
N GLU A 43 -22.61 8.35 -21.84
CA GLU A 43 -23.31 7.09 -22.08
C GLU A 43 -22.75 6.32 -23.29
N ASP A 44 -22.29 7.03 -24.31
CA ASP A 44 -21.79 6.51 -25.59
C ASP A 44 -20.33 6.00 -25.56
N LEU A 45 -19.59 6.21 -24.47
CA LEU A 45 -18.22 5.75 -24.38
C LEU A 45 -18.16 4.21 -24.32
N ASP A 46 -17.24 3.64 -25.12
CA ASP A 46 -16.99 2.20 -25.22
C ASP A 46 -16.90 1.54 -23.81
N PRO A 47 -17.73 0.51 -23.53
CA PRO A 47 -17.74 -0.19 -22.25
C PRO A 47 -16.35 -0.68 -21.80
N HIS A 48 -15.48 -1.07 -22.72
CA HIS A 48 -14.13 -1.52 -22.39
C HIS A 48 -13.23 -0.38 -21.88
N VAL A 49 -13.43 0.83 -22.40
CA VAL A 49 -12.74 2.04 -21.92
C VAL A 49 -13.26 2.44 -20.53
N LYS A 50 -14.58 2.32 -20.29
CA LYS A 50 -15.17 2.54 -18.95
C LYS A 50 -14.63 1.53 -17.93
N ALA A 51 -14.58 0.24 -18.29
CA ALA A 51 -14.01 -0.79 -17.44
C ALA A 51 -12.54 -0.50 -17.10
N ALA A 52 -11.72 -0.13 -18.08
CA ALA A 52 -10.33 0.24 -17.82
C ALA A 52 -10.17 1.47 -16.90
N ALA A 53 -11.10 2.44 -16.96
CA ALA A 53 -11.10 3.59 -16.05
C ALA A 53 -11.42 3.17 -14.61
N LEU A 54 -12.41 2.28 -14.44
CA LEU A 54 -12.76 1.70 -13.14
C LEU A 54 -11.62 0.88 -12.57
N ASP A 55 -10.95 0.06 -13.40
CA ASP A 55 -9.80 -0.74 -12.97
C ASP A 55 -8.65 0.14 -12.49
N LYS A 56 -8.37 1.25 -13.18
CA LYS A 56 -7.36 2.22 -12.73
C LYS A 56 -7.73 2.89 -11.40
N LEU A 57 -9.00 3.24 -11.20
CA LEU A 57 -9.46 3.79 -9.93
C LEU A 57 -9.32 2.76 -8.81
N ALA A 58 -9.78 1.52 -9.03
CA ALA A 58 -9.66 0.44 -8.07
C ALA A 58 -8.20 0.16 -7.72
N GLN A 59 -7.30 0.07 -8.71
CA GLN A 59 -5.88 -0.13 -8.49
C GLN A 59 -5.25 1.01 -7.68
N SER A 60 -5.62 2.27 -7.96
CA SER A 60 -5.16 3.44 -7.22
C SER A 60 -5.60 3.38 -5.75
N LEU A 61 -6.88 3.05 -5.50
CA LEU A 61 -7.42 2.90 -4.14
C LEU A 61 -6.73 1.77 -3.38
N VAL A 62 -6.54 0.60 -4.01
CA VAL A 62 -5.85 -0.54 -3.42
C VAL A 62 -4.39 -0.20 -3.12
N THR A 63 -3.71 0.50 -4.02
CA THR A 63 -2.32 0.97 -3.80
C THR A 63 -2.26 1.92 -2.61
N GLY A 64 -3.14 2.92 -2.56
CA GLY A 64 -3.21 3.87 -1.45
C GLY A 64 -3.48 3.19 -0.09
N PHE A 65 -4.43 2.26 -0.07
CA PHE A 65 -4.71 1.44 1.12
C PHE A 65 -3.47 0.67 1.58
N GLY A 66 -2.73 0.08 0.64
CA GLY A 66 -1.50 -0.66 0.94
C GLY A 66 -0.36 0.24 1.42
N GLU A 67 -0.26 1.48 0.95
CA GLU A 67 0.77 2.44 1.39
C GLU A 67 0.49 3.02 2.78
N GLN A 68 -0.79 3.25 3.10
CA GLN A 68 -1.23 3.68 4.43
C GLN A 68 -1.00 2.59 5.49
N ARG A 69 -1.04 1.32 5.08
CA ARG A 69 -0.90 0.16 5.97
C ARG A 69 0.45 -0.52 5.87
N ASN A 70 1.44 0.12 5.24
CA ASN A 70 2.80 -0.41 5.25
C ASN A 70 3.33 -0.38 6.69
N PRO A 71 4.01 -1.45 7.14
CA PRO A 71 4.66 -1.47 8.45
C PRO A 71 5.64 -0.32 8.58
N ARG A 72 5.49 0.45 9.65
CA ARG A 72 6.37 1.56 10.02
C ARG A 72 6.80 1.38 11.45
N ARG A 73 7.98 1.90 11.76
CA ARG A 73 8.50 1.87 13.11
C ARG A 73 7.67 2.82 13.98
N HIS A 74 6.96 2.26 14.94
CA HIS A 74 6.17 3.01 15.91
C HIS A 74 7.12 3.82 16.78
N SER A 75 6.88 5.13 16.90
CA SER A 75 7.76 6.04 17.64
C SER A 75 7.88 5.68 19.12
N ARG A 76 6.78 5.21 19.73
CA ARG A 76 6.70 4.86 21.16
C ARG A 76 7.30 3.51 21.53
N THR A 77 6.96 2.44 20.81
CA THR A 77 7.43 1.08 21.12
C THR A 77 8.70 0.71 20.37
N GLY A 78 9.05 1.46 19.32
CA GLY A 78 10.17 1.17 18.45
C GLY A 78 9.97 -0.08 17.58
N ARG A 79 8.79 -0.72 17.63
CA ARG A 79 8.43 -1.94 16.88
C ARG A 79 7.73 -1.60 15.57
N PHE A 80 7.65 -2.57 14.66
CA PHE A 80 6.93 -2.41 13.38
C PHE A 80 5.49 -2.91 13.43
N PHE A 81 5.10 -3.57 14.53
CA PHE A 81 3.78 -4.18 14.65
C PHE A 81 2.68 -3.15 14.83
N HIS A 82 1.67 -3.27 13.97
CA HIS A 82 0.34 -2.73 14.19
C HIS A 82 -0.67 -3.73 13.63
N PRO A 83 -1.78 -4.03 14.33
CA PRO A 83 -2.70 -5.10 13.90
C PRO A 83 -3.35 -4.83 12.53
N GLU A 84 -3.51 -3.56 12.16
CA GLU A 84 -4.05 -3.12 10.87
C GLU A 84 -3.00 -2.84 9.79
N TYR A 85 -1.71 -3.07 10.06
CA TYR A 85 -0.71 -3.05 9.00
C TYR A 85 -0.70 -4.36 8.22
N VAL A 86 -0.16 -4.32 7.01
CA VAL A 86 -0.12 -5.45 6.10
C VAL A 86 1.30 -5.78 5.67
N PHE A 87 1.68 -7.04 5.78
CA PHE A 87 2.86 -7.54 5.08
C PHE A 87 2.53 -7.79 3.62
N LYS A 88 3.38 -7.25 2.73
CA LYS A 88 3.34 -7.54 1.29
C LYS A 88 4.32 -8.68 1.01
N LEU A 89 3.80 -9.88 0.74
CA LEU A 89 4.57 -11.14 0.69
C LEU A 89 5.06 -11.54 -0.71
N GLY A 90 4.71 -10.73 -1.73
CA GLY A 90 5.05 -10.98 -3.13
C GLY A 90 3.88 -11.59 -3.90
N ASN A 91 3.95 -11.59 -5.24
CA ASN A 91 2.89 -12.10 -6.12
C ASN A 91 1.48 -11.52 -5.86
N GLY A 92 1.40 -10.33 -5.26
CA GLY A 92 0.13 -9.68 -4.90
C GLY A 92 -0.53 -10.19 -3.62
N VAL A 93 0.13 -11.06 -2.84
CA VAL A 93 -0.39 -11.58 -1.58
C VAL A 93 -0.07 -10.62 -0.44
N TRP A 94 -1.10 -10.15 0.26
CA TRP A 94 -0.99 -9.32 1.45
C TRP A 94 -1.61 -10.03 2.65
N VAL A 95 -0.99 -9.93 3.82
CA VAL A 95 -1.51 -10.47 5.07
C VAL A 95 -1.53 -9.39 6.14
N TRP A 96 -2.62 -9.30 6.89
CA TRP A 96 -2.68 -8.44 8.07
C TRP A 96 -1.68 -8.90 9.11
N MET A 97 -0.89 -7.99 9.68
CA MET A 97 0.12 -8.34 10.68
C MET A 97 -0.51 -9.04 11.89
N ASN A 98 -1.73 -8.69 12.30
CA ASN A 98 -2.44 -9.40 13.39
C ASN A 98 -2.65 -10.90 13.10
N ARG A 99 -2.66 -11.31 11.83
CA ARG A 99 -2.88 -12.69 11.36
C ARG A 99 -1.68 -13.29 10.65
N ALA A 100 -0.55 -12.59 10.60
CA ALA A 100 0.66 -13.11 9.99
C ALA A 100 1.20 -14.28 10.81
N THR A 101 1.72 -15.28 10.12
CA THR A 101 2.42 -16.43 10.69
C THR A 101 3.93 -16.23 10.62
N ASP A 102 4.70 -17.12 11.25
CA ASP A 102 6.16 -17.16 11.11
C ASP A 102 6.60 -17.24 9.63
N SER A 103 5.89 -18.04 8.83
CA SER A 103 6.17 -18.20 7.40
C SER A 103 5.97 -16.90 6.60
N ASP A 104 4.99 -16.08 7.00
CA ASP A 104 4.73 -14.79 6.39
C ASP A 104 5.83 -13.78 6.74
N VAL A 105 6.29 -13.78 8.01
CA VAL A 105 7.42 -12.95 8.47
C VAL A 105 8.69 -13.31 7.69
N VAL A 106 8.96 -14.60 7.46
CA VAL A 106 10.09 -15.04 6.62
C VAL A 106 10.00 -14.49 5.20
N GLN A 107 8.82 -14.55 4.58
CA GLN A 107 8.61 -14.03 3.22
C GLN A 107 8.79 -12.51 3.15
N TRP A 108 8.18 -11.78 4.08
CA TRP A 108 8.30 -10.32 4.17
C TRP A 108 9.77 -9.89 4.36
N ARG A 109 10.48 -10.54 5.28
CA ARG A 109 11.91 -10.33 5.51
C ARG A 109 12.74 -10.54 4.24
N ARG A 110 12.46 -11.61 3.49
CA ARG A 110 13.15 -11.93 2.23
C ARG A 110 12.94 -10.84 1.19
N LEU A 111 11.74 -10.26 1.11
CA LEU A 111 11.44 -9.18 0.16
C LEU A 111 12.13 -7.87 0.53
N SER A 112 12.16 -7.50 1.82
CA SER A 112 12.95 -6.35 2.27
C SER A 112 14.43 -6.51 1.88
N ARG A 113 15.03 -7.69 2.06
CA ARG A 113 16.42 -7.95 1.61
C ARG A 113 16.66 -7.75 0.12
N ASN A 114 15.70 -8.14 -0.72
CA ASN A 114 15.82 -7.93 -2.16
C ASN A 114 15.76 -6.44 -2.52
N ASN A 115 14.96 -5.67 -1.78
CA ASN A 115 14.87 -4.21 -1.96
C ASN A 115 16.10 -3.47 -1.42
N ARG A 116 16.73 -3.99 -0.35
CA ARG A 116 17.93 -3.46 0.31
C ARG A 116 19.13 -3.26 -0.61
N THR A 117 19.23 -4.01 -1.71
CA THR A 117 20.27 -3.75 -2.74
C THR A 117 20.21 -2.32 -3.33
N ARG A 118 19.23 -1.50 -2.94
CA ARG A 118 19.05 -0.10 -3.36
C ARG A 118 19.06 0.94 -2.22
N ILE A 119 18.84 0.59 -0.93
CA ILE A 119 18.69 1.52 0.21
C ILE A 119 19.18 0.82 1.51
N ASP A 120 20.17 1.39 2.23
CA ASP A 120 20.94 0.61 3.22
C ASP A 120 20.45 0.61 4.69
N GLN A 121 19.80 1.67 5.18
CA GLN A 121 19.59 1.80 6.65
C GLN A 121 18.21 1.35 7.15
N ALA A 122 17.12 1.72 6.47
CA ALA A 122 15.76 1.35 6.88
C ALA A 122 15.51 -0.17 6.81
N ASP A 123 16.22 -0.86 5.92
CA ASP A 123 16.10 -2.31 5.78
C ASP A 123 16.78 -3.08 6.92
N ASN A 124 17.77 -2.51 7.63
CA ASN A 124 18.38 -3.19 8.78
C ASN A 124 17.40 -3.33 9.94
N GLU A 125 16.66 -2.27 10.26
CA GLU A 125 15.67 -2.30 11.35
C GLU A 125 14.56 -3.34 11.08
N ILE A 126 14.16 -3.50 9.81
CA ILE A 126 13.22 -4.54 9.39
C ILE A 126 13.82 -5.95 9.59
N GLN A 127 15.10 -6.14 9.27
CA GLN A 127 15.76 -7.43 9.48
C GLN A 127 15.83 -7.79 10.97
N ASP A 128 16.23 -6.83 11.81
CA ASP A 128 16.39 -7.04 13.25
C ASP A 128 15.03 -7.36 13.90
N TYR A 129 13.98 -6.58 13.57
CA TYR A 129 12.62 -6.86 14.03
C TYR A 129 12.13 -8.24 13.58
N ALA A 130 12.36 -8.61 12.32
CA ALA A 130 11.94 -9.92 11.81
C ALA A 130 12.69 -11.07 12.49
N ASP A 131 13.99 -10.91 12.80
CA ASP A 131 14.76 -11.93 13.51
C ASP A 131 14.26 -12.12 14.94
N GLU A 132 14.01 -11.03 15.67
CA GLU A 132 13.45 -11.07 17.03
C GLU A 132 12.09 -11.77 17.07
N VAL A 133 11.19 -11.43 16.13
CA VAL A 133 9.87 -12.07 16.00
C VAL A 133 9.99 -13.56 15.68
N LEU A 134 10.88 -13.95 14.76
CA LEU A 134 11.07 -15.35 14.39
C LEU A 134 11.66 -16.17 15.54
N ASP A 135 12.55 -15.59 16.34
CA ASP A 135 13.06 -16.24 17.55
C ASP A 135 11.98 -16.41 18.61
N ALA A 136 11.10 -15.42 18.78
CA ALA A 136 9.94 -15.53 19.66
C ALA A 136 8.96 -16.63 19.21
N PHE A 137 8.65 -16.74 17.91
CA PHE A 137 7.84 -17.86 17.40
C PHE A 137 8.48 -19.23 17.67
N ARG A 138 9.82 -19.33 17.58
CA ARG A 138 10.54 -20.59 17.89
C ARG A 138 10.46 -20.95 19.36
N ALA A 139 10.48 -19.96 20.25
CA ALA A 139 10.37 -20.12 21.70
C ALA A 139 8.93 -20.41 22.17
N HIS A 140 7.93 -19.85 21.47
CA HIS A 140 6.50 -19.94 21.80
C HIS A 140 5.71 -20.67 20.70
N ARG A 141 5.99 -21.97 20.52
CA ARG A 141 5.44 -22.77 19.40
C ARG A 141 3.93 -22.98 19.43
N ASP A 142 3.30 -22.72 20.57
CA ASP A 142 1.85 -22.73 20.76
C ASP A 142 1.17 -21.48 20.21
N VAL A 143 1.93 -20.41 19.96
CA VAL A 143 1.43 -19.16 19.39
C VAL A 143 1.53 -19.21 17.86
N VAL A 144 0.40 -19.09 17.18
CA VAL A 144 0.31 -19.21 15.71
C VAL A 144 0.40 -17.87 15.00
N TYR A 145 -0.20 -16.82 15.57
CA TYR A 145 -0.33 -15.52 14.92
C TYR A 145 0.53 -14.46 15.58
N LEU A 146 1.10 -13.58 14.75
CA LEU A 146 1.98 -12.50 15.17
C LEU A 146 1.28 -11.54 16.15
N GLY A 147 -0.02 -11.25 15.95
CA GLY A 147 -0.75 -10.40 16.88
C GLY A 147 -0.84 -10.98 18.30
N ASP A 148 -0.96 -12.30 18.43
CA ASP A 148 -0.97 -12.96 19.73
C ASP A 148 0.43 -13.00 20.34
N LEU A 149 1.46 -13.20 19.50
CA LEU A 149 2.86 -13.16 19.92
C LEU A 149 3.26 -11.77 20.44
N GLU A 150 2.81 -10.71 19.76
CA GLU A 150 3.05 -9.32 20.14
C GLU A 150 2.43 -8.97 21.49
N ARG A 151 1.22 -9.45 21.77
CA ARG A 151 0.59 -9.30 23.09
C ARG A 151 1.29 -10.10 24.18
N VAL A 152 1.58 -11.37 23.93
CA VAL A 152 2.05 -12.31 24.96
C VAL A 152 3.54 -12.15 25.27
N VAL A 153 4.37 -11.92 24.25
CA VAL A 153 5.84 -11.89 24.39
C VAL A 153 6.35 -10.46 24.48
N PHE A 154 5.81 -9.58 23.63
CA PHE A 154 6.31 -8.20 23.48
C PHE A 154 5.47 -7.17 24.23
N GLY A 155 4.40 -7.61 24.91
CA GLY A 155 3.57 -6.77 25.77
C GLY A 155 2.77 -5.71 25.01
N TRP A 156 2.53 -5.90 23.72
CA TRP A 156 1.72 -4.97 22.91
C TRP A 156 0.31 -4.87 23.49
N THR A 157 -0.21 -3.65 23.61
CA THR A 157 -1.59 -3.35 24.02
C THR A 157 -2.26 -2.40 23.04
N GLU A 158 -3.58 -2.28 23.11
CA GLU A 158 -4.34 -1.34 22.27
C GLU A 158 -3.92 0.12 22.50
N ASP A 159 -3.34 0.46 23.65
CA ASP A 159 -2.78 1.80 23.89
C ASP A 159 -1.59 2.08 22.96
N ASP A 160 -0.92 1.04 22.43
CA ASP A 160 0.13 1.10 21.41
C ASP A 160 -0.41 1.34 19.99
N ALA A 161 -1.73 1.36 19.81
CA ALA A 161 -2.36 1.78 18.57
C ALA A 161 -2.63 3.29 18.61
N ASP A 162 -1.58 4.13 18.56
CA ASP A 162 -1.80 5.58 18.44
C ASP A 162 -2.47 5.90 17.09
N GLN A 163 -3.60 6.62 17.14
CA GLN A 163 -4.44 6.93 15.97
C GLN A 163 -3.75 7.81 14.91
N GLY A 164 -2.61 8.43 15.25
CA GLY A 164 -1.84 9.29 14.35
C GLY A 164 -1.05 8.53 13.27
N ASP A 165 -0.84 7.23 13.44
CA ASP A 165 0.01 6.43 12.53
C ASP A 165 -0.73 5.96 11.27
N LEU A 166 -2.06 5.76 11.34
CA LEU A 166 -2.89 5.30 10.20
C LEU A 166 -3.35 6.44 9.28
N PHE A 167 -3.55 7.63 9.85
CA PHE A 167 -4.01 8.83 9.14
C PHE A 167 -2.96 9.91 9.32
N GLY A 168 -1.82 9.75 8.63
CA GLY A 168 -0.67 10.64 8.77
C GLY A 168 -1.09 12.11 8.92
N SER A 169 -0.69 12.71 10.05
CA SER A 169 -0.83 14.13 10.34
C SER A 169 -0.26 15.01 9.23
#